data_AF-A0A835X004-F1
#
_entry.id   AF-A0A835X004-F1
#
_cell.length_a   1.000
_cell.length_b   1.000
_cell.length_c   1.000
_cell.angle_alpha   90.00
_cell.angle_beta   90.00
_cell.angle_gamma   90.00
#
_symmetry.space_group_name_H-M   'P 1'
#
loop_
_entity.id
_entity.type
_entity.pdbx_description
1 polymer ?
#
loop_
_entity_poly.entity_id
_entity_poly.type
_entity_poly.pdbx_seq_one_letter_code
_entity_poly.pdbx_strand_id
1 'polypeptide(L)'
;MYKIIILIVIIGFSFFGLIDVHAQEVKLATFQETAQVFFDQLISQNVTASITLQSTSNQEIRIPSELEQKIRENGRIIAVILTNEEQCVLGVQDDACILINISRDESEKGIFAIQDAAKEIGNSIIDDVNRALDTNAKFHSVYIHTAGETNLELETSGVVSGKGTVSVTYTMPKEDTNSMYEKISAILIPSAIRESGGFYDIAKKLSSEDNAAMTFSILPKENSSLYQIKLSVDYPGLSNYDLINPLEFLKTNELKRSSYFSNDFYPLNSILIVVILSSEVTSVNEVNANIVPSQVVDGEKIPTDLSIDGWIFDPESGNKIVGKYLFGEKFSVSKNDLLFTLGSAQLNVVAPTGIGDFDSSLLIVIIIVILSGGAAVFYMKGYKKG
;
A
#
# COMPACT_ATOMS: atom_id res chain seq x y z
N MET A 1 -55.14 -27.63 -59.44
CA MET A 1 -53.78 -27.88 -59.99
C MET A 1 -53.01 -26.58 -59.90
N TYR A 2 -51.88 -26.57 -59.18
CA TYR A 2 -50.69 -25.70 -59.29
C TYR A 2 -50.88 -24.17 -59.39
N LYS A 3 -50.15 -23.29 -58.72
CA LYS A 3 -49.11 -23.33 -57.67
C LYS A 3 -48.83 -21.83 -57.39
N ILE A 4 -48.71 -21.47 -56.11
CA ILE A 4 -47.68 -20.59 -55.51
C ILE A 4 -47.12 -19.48 -56.41
N ILE A 5 -47.33 -18.21 -56.02
CA ILE A 5 -46.25 -17.22 -55.85
C ILE A 5 -46.63 -16.34 -54.65
N ILE A 6 -45.72 -16.35 -53.68
CA ILE A 6 -45.68 -15.55 -52.46
C ILE A 6 -45.14 -14.16 -52.81
N LEU A 7 -45.82 -13.09 -52.39
CA LEU A 7 -45.27 -11.73 -52.37
C LEU A 7 -44.84 -11.41 -50.93
N ILE A 8 -43.55 -11.53 -50.64
CA ILE A 8 -42.93 -11.03 -49.41
C ILE A 8 -42.78 -9.51 -49.55
N VAL A 9 -43.53 -8.75 -48.76
CA VAL A 9 -43.27 -7.32 -48.55
C VAL A 9 -42.36 -7.18 -47.33
N ILE A 10 -41.21 -6.57 -47.61
CA ILE A 10 -40.13 -6.20 -46.71
C ILE A 10 -40.67 -5.27 -45.61
N ILE A 11 -40.63 -5.72 -44.36
CA ILE A 11 -40.54 -4.84 -43.20
C ILE A 11 -39.15 -5.05 -42.62
N GLY A 12 -38.26 -4.10 -42.93
CA GLY A 12 -36.97 -4.00 -42.27
C GLY A 12 -37.19 -3.60 -40.82
N PHE A 13 -37.27 -4.59 -39.94
CA PHE A 13 -36.93 -4.40 -38.54
C PHE A 13 -35.42 -4.47 -38.44
N SER A 14 -34.78 -3.30 -38.36
CA SER A 14 -33.42 -3.18 -37.86
C SER A 14 -33.41 -3.74 -36.43
N PHE A 15 -32.96 -4.98 -36.30
CA PHE A 15 -32.41 -5.50 -35.05
C PHE A 15 -31.13 -4.69 -34.78
N PHE A 16 -31.27 -3.52 -34.17
CA PHE A 16 -30.20 -3.04 -33.31
C PHE A 16 -30.17 -4.01 -32.14
N GLY A 17 -29.25 -4.99 -32.22
CA GLY A 17 -28.81 -5.70 -31.04
C GLY A 17 -28.35 -4.64 -30.05
N LEU A 18 -29.16 -4.39 -29.03
CA LEU A 18 -28.68 -3.82 -27.80
C LEU A 18 -27.61 -4.79 -27.32
N ILE A 19 -26.35 -4.42 -27.54
CA ILE A 19 -25.24 -4.99 -26.80
C ILE A 19 -25.50 -4.48 -25.39
N ASP A 20 -26.20 -5.27 -24.59
CA ASP A 20 -26.28 -5.09 -23.16
C ASP A 20 -24.84 -5.33 -22.68
N VAL A 21 -24.04 -4.27 -22.67
CA VAL A 21 -22.78 -4.24 -21.94
C VAL A 21 -23.21 -4.35 -20.49
N HIS A 22 -23.31 -5.59 -20.01
CA HIS A 22 -23.50 -5.87 -18.60
C HIS A 22 -22.29 -5.30 -17.86
N ALA A 23 -22.37 -4.04 -17.45
CA ALA A 23 -21.42 -3.44 -16.54
C ALA A 23 -21.46 -4.28 -15.26
N GLN A 24 -20.42 -5.07 -15.03
CA GLN A 24 -20.34 -5.93 -13.86
C GLN A 24 -20.38 -5.03 -12.60
N GLU A 25 -21.24 -5.35 -11.64
CA GLU A 25 -21.40 -4.53 -10.44
C GLU A 25 -20.09 -4.52 -9.65
N VAL A 26 -19.45 -3.35 -9.55
CA VAL A 26 -18.20 -3.17 -8.83
C VAL A 26 -18.44 -3.38 -7.33
N LYS A 27 -17.74 -4.35 -6.74
CA LYS A 27 -17.75 -4.59 -5.30
C LYS A 27 -16.43 -4.13 -4.67
N LEU A 28 -16.51 -3.79 -3.39
CA LEU A 28 -15.34 -3.45 -2.58
C LEU A 28 -15.24 -4.45 -1.43
N ALA A 29 -14.13 -5.17 -1.34
CA ALA A 29 -13.82 -6.01 -0.19
C ALA A 29 -13.03 -5.22 0.87
N THR A 30 -13.08 -5.68 2.12
CA THR A 30 -12.26 -5.15 3.21
C THR A 30 -10.80 -5.55 3.08
N PHE A 31 -10.52 -6.76 2.58
CA PHE A 31 -9.16 -7.22 2.27
C PHE A 31 -8.64 -6.56 1.00
N GLN A 32 -7.39 -6.12 1.02
CA GLN A 32 -6.69 -5.55 -0.12
C GLN A 32 -5.27 -6.10 -0.18
N GLU A 33 -4.79 -6.27 -1.40
CA GLU A 33 -3.41 -6.64 -1.72
C GLU A 33 -2.78 -5.59 -2.63
N THR A 34 -1.61 -5.11 -2.23
CA THR A 34 -0.88 -4.08 -2.96
C THR A 34 0.57 -4.52 -3.16
N ALA A 35 1.05 -4.40 -4.38
CA ALA A 35 2.46 -4.49 -4.71
C ALA A 35 2.96 -3.08 -4.98
N GLN A 36 4.12 -2.74 -4.44
CA GLN A 36 4.74 -1.45 -4.68
C GLN A 36 6.20 -1.65 -5.04
N VAL A 37 6.64 -0.96 -6.08
CA VAL A 37 8.08 -0.81 -6.40
C VAL A 37 8.40 0.67 -6.37
N PHE A 38 9.29 1.05 -5.47
CA PHE A 38 9.73 2.43 -5.29
C PHE A 38 11.15 2.57 -5.82
N PHE A 39 11.31 3.37 -6.88
CA PHE A 39 12.60 3.72 -7.45
C PHE A 39 13.01 5.08 -6.87
N ASP A 40 13.95 5.08 -5.93
CA ASP A 40 14.42 6.28 -5.26
C ASP A 40 15.83 6.65 -5.72
N GLN A 41 15.95 7.68 -6.54
CA GLN A 41 17.23 8.21 -7.00
C GLN A 41 17.74 9.40 -6.18
N LEU A 42 16.92 9.91 -5.25
CA LEU A 42 17.20 11.16 -4.55
C LEU A 42 17.71 10.94 -3.13
N ILE A 43 17.10 10.01 -2.39
CA ILE A 43 17.35 9.87 -0.95
C ILE A 43 18.19 8.62 -0.69
N SER A 44 17.62 7.43 -0.91
CA SER A 44 18.30 6.17 -0.61
C SER A 44 19.17 5.65 -1.76
N GLN A 45 18.91 6.07 -3.01
CA GLN A 45 19.52 5.50 -4.21
C GLN A 45 19.27 3.98 -4.35
N ASN A 46 18.12 3.53 -3.83
CA ASN A 46 17.69 2.13 -3.81
C ASN A 46 16.42 1.94 -4.63
N VAL A 47 16.15 0.67 -4.96
CA VAL A 47 14.80 0.24 -5.32
C VAL A 47 14.23 -0.59 -4.18
N THR A 48 13.08 -0.18 -3.66
CA THR A 48 12.36 -0.93 -2.63
C THR A 48 11.15 -1.60 -3.26
N ALA A 49 11.15 -2.94 -3.26
CA ALA A 49 9.96 -3.71 -3.60
C ALA A 49 9.21 -4.08 -2.33
N SER A 50 7.89 -4.00 -2.35
CA SER A 50 7.08 -4.42 -1.22
C SER A 50 5.74 -5.00 -1.61
N ILE A 51 5.24 -5.88 -0.75
CA ILE A 51 3.87 -6.39 -0.78
C ILE A 51 3.21 -6.01 0.53
N THR A 52 2.02 -5.42 0.45
CA THR A 52 1.16 -5.13 1.60
C THR A 52 -0.16 -5.89 1.48
N LEU A 53 -0.47 -6.69 2.49
CA LEU A 53 -1.79 -7.30 2.69
C LEU A 53 -2.48 -6.56 3.83
N GLN A 54 -3.69 -6.06 3.61
CA GLN A 54 -4.36 -5.23 4.61
C GLN A 54 -5.86 -5.47 4.67
N SER A 55 -6.45 -5.27 5.85
CA SER A 55 -7.89 -5.40 6.03
C SER A 55 -8.40 -4.61 7.24
N THR A 56 -9.65 -4.20 7.19
CA THR A 56 -10.40 -3.69 8.35
C THR A 56 -11.27 -4.76 9.02
N SER A 57 -11.20 -6.01 8.56
CA SER A 57 -11.98 -7.14 9.06
C SER A 57 -11.11 -8.08 9.88
N ASN A 58 -11.53 -8.29 11.14
CA ASN A 58 -10.87 -9.24 12.03
C ASN A 58 -11.08 -10.71 11.63
N GLN A 59 -11.88 -10.99 10.60
CA GLN A 59 -12.03 -12.33 10.03
C GLN A 59 -10.95 -12.66 9.00
N GLU A 60 -10.37 -11.63 8.37
CA GLU A 60 -9.38 -11.71 7.29
C GLU A 60 -7.95 -11.56 7.82
N ILE A 61 -7.75 -10.69 8.83
CA ILE A 61 -6.52 -10.62 9.62
C ILE A 61 -6.92 -10.68 11.09
N ARG A 62 -6.59 -11.79 11.76
CA ARG A 62 -7.14 -12.20 13.06
C ARG A 62 -6.28 -11.73 14.22
N ILE A 63 -6.85 -10.87 15.05
CA ILE A 63 -6.34 -10.43 16.34
C ILE A 63 -7.36 -10.77 17.43
N PRO A 64 -6.93 -11.21 18.64
CA PRO A 64 -7.84 -11.43 19.75
C PRO A 64 -8.71 -10.20 20.03
N SER A 65 -10.04 -10.38 20.10
CA SER A 65 -10.99 -9.26 20.25
C SER A 65 -10.73 -8.43 21.51
N GLU A 66 -10.27 -9.05 22.59
CA GLU A 66 -9.91 -8.34 23.82
C GLU A 66 -8.71 -7.38 23.62
N LEU A 67 -7.68 -7.82 22.89
CA LEU A 67 -6.52 -6.99 22.57
C LEU A 67 -6.91 -5.83 21.65
N GLU A 68 -7.69 -6.14 20.60
CA GLU A 68 -8.17 -5.14 19.65
C GLU A 68 -9.02 -4.06 20.35
N GLN A 69 -9.92 -4.48 21.24
CA GLN A 69 -10.74 -3.57 22.03
C GLN A 69 -9.89 -2.71 22.97
N LYS A 70 -8.91 -3.31 23.68
CA LYS A 70 -7.98 -2.55 24.54
C LYS A 70 -7.21 -1.49 23.78
N ILE A 71 -6.73 -1.81 22.57
CA ILE A 71 -6.01 -0.86 21.71
C ILE A 71 -6.94 0.31 21.32
N ARG A 72 -8.18 0.01 20.88
CA ARG A 72 -9.12 1.04 20.41
C ARG A 72 -9.66 1.91 21.53
N GLU A 73 -10.04 1.32 22.66
CA GLU A 73 -10.68 2.03 23.78
C GLU A 73 -9.72 2.90 24.59
N ASN A 74 -8.41 2.65 24.50
CA ASN A 74 -7.42 3.51 25.13
C ASN A 74 -7.48 4.96 24.63
N GLY A 75 -7.84 5.17 23.36
CA GLY A 75 -7.99 6.49 22.74
C GLY A 75 -6.68 7.26 22.50
N ARG A 76 -5.57 6.88 23.15
CA ARG A 76 -4.24 7.45 22.93
C ARG A 76 -3.31 6.57 22.10
N ILE A 77 -3.56 5.26 22.02
CA ILE A 77 -2.78 4.38 21.13
C ILE A 77 -3.11 4.71 19.68
N ILE A 78 -2.09 5.11 18.93
CA ILE A 78 -2.17 5.45 17.49
C ILE A 78 -1.81 4.25 16.64
N ALA A 79 -0.86 3.42 17.10
CA ALA A 79 -0.52 2.17 16.45
C ALA A 79 0.17 1.18 17.38
N VAL A 80 0.02 -0.10 17.04
CA VAL A 80 0.91 -1.17 17.50
C VAL A 80 1.61 -1.74 16.28
N ILE A 81 2.94 -1.79 16.29
CA ILE A 81 3.77 -2.22 15.16
C ILE A 81 4.71 -3.31 15.62
N LEU A 82 4.77 -4.43 14.90
CA LEU A 82 5.79 -5.46 15.00
C LEU A 82 6.67 -5.39 13.75
N THR A 83 7.99 -5.31 13.89
CA THR A 83 8.91 -5.26 12.75
C THR A 83 10.25 -5.94 13.05
N ASN A 84 10.93 -6.42 12.01
CA ASN A 84 12.33 -6.86 12.06
C ASN A 84 13.26 -6.07 11.14
N GLU A 85 12.87 -4.86 10.77
CA GLU A 85 13.75 -3.89 10.13
C GLU A 85 15.05 -3.73 10.94
N GLU A 86 16.18 -3.51 10.25
CA GLU A 86 17.53 -3.48 10.85
C GLU A 86 17.63 -2.48 12.00
N GLN A 87 17.00 -1.31 11.86
CA GLN A 87 16.94 -0.28 12.87
C GLN A 87 15.51 0.24 13.04
N CYS A 88 14.76 -0.36 13.96
CA CYS A 88 13.38 0.05 14.24
C CYS A 88 13.27 1.37 15.03
N VAL A 89 14.26 1.67 15.87
CA VAL A 89 14.43 2.93 16.60
C VAL A 89 15.93 3.17 16.83
N LEU A 90 16.30 4.44 17.06
CA LEU A 90 17.67 4.81 17.37
C LEU A 90 18.22 4.02 18.56
N GLY A 91 19.35 3.33 18.35
CA GLY A 91 20.05 2.55 19.37
C GLY A 91 19.63 1.07 19.46
N VAL A 92 18.68 0.62 18.65
CA VAL A 92 18.37 -0.80 18.48
C VAL A 92 19.00 -1.30 17.18
N GLN A 93 19.83 -2.32 17.27
CA GLN A 93 20.47 -3.00 16.14
C GLN A 93 20.31 -4.51 16.32
N ASP A 94 20.07 -5.24 15.23
CA ASP A 94 19.96 -6.70 15.20
C ASP A 94 18.86 -7.33 16.08
N ASP A 95 17.90 -6.53 16.55
CA ASP A 95 16.72 -6.98 17.30
C ASP A 95 15.44 -6.74 16.49
N ALA A 96 14.44 -7.60 16.69
CA ALA A 96 13.07 -7.31 16.25
C ALA A 96 12.35 -6.48 17.31
N CYS A 97 11.38 -5.68 16.89
CA CYS A 97 10.77 -4.67 17.73
C CYS A 97 9.25 -4.75 17.74
N ILE A 98 8.67 -4.48 18.91
CA ILE A 98 7.28 -4.05 19.05
C ILE A 98 7.28 -2.58 19.46
N LEU A 99 6.67 -1.74 18.64
CA LEU A 99 6.47 -0.31 18.90
C LEU A 99 5.01 -0.07 19.25
N ILE A 100 4.77 0.55 20.40
CA ILE A 100 3.45 1.06 20.79
C ILE A 100 3.51 2.58 20.70
N ASN A 101 2.87 3.12 19.68
CA ASN A 101 2.90 4.53 19.38
C ASN A 101 1.68 5.22 19.98
N ILE A 102 1.92 6.27 20.74
CA ILE A 102 0.95 6.91 21.63
C ILE A 102 0.90 8.41 21.32
N SER A 103 -0.30 8.99 21.33
CA SER A 103 -0.49 10.43 21.25
C SER A 103 -0.08 11.11 22.56
N ARG A 104 0.63 12.24 22.44
CA ARG A 104 0.95 13.06 23.59
C ARG A 104 -0.30 13.68 24.17
N ASP A 105 -0.35 13.70 25.50
CA ASP A 105 -1.31 14.50 26.24
C ASP A 105 -0.65 15.85 26.57
N GLU A 106 -1.26 16.95 26.15
CA GLU A 106 -0.73 18.30 26.39
C GLU A 106 -0.73 18.70 27.88
N SER A 107 -1.48 17.96 28.72
CA SER A 107 -1.48 18.17 30.17
C SER A 107 -0.24 17.61 30.86
N GLU A 108 0.47 16.66 30.24
CA GLU A 108 1.70 16.06 30.76
C GLU A 108 2.87 17.04 30.63
N LYS A 109 3.32 17.59 31.76
CA LYS A 109 4.40 18.58 31.77
C LYS A 109 5.75 17.94 31.98
N GLY A 110 6.61 18.08 30.97
CA GLY A 110 8.01 17.67 31.03
C GLY A 110 8.28 16.29 30.43
N ILE A 111 9.51 16.10 29.96
CA ILE A 111 9.94 14.91 29.20
C ILE A 111 9.71 13.61 29.99
N PHE A 112 10.08 13.58 31.28
CA PHE A 112 9.92 12.37 32.10
C PHE A 112 8.46 11.99 32.32
N ALA A 113 7.57 12.96 32.59
CA ALA A 113 6.15 12.68 32.78
C ALA A 113 5.52 12.09 31.51
N ILE A 114 5.87 12.63 30.34
CA ILE A 114 5.41 12.11 29.04
C ILE A 114 5.92 10.68 28.82
N GLN A 115 7.20 10.41 29.13
CA GLN A 115 7.77 9.08 28.95
C GLN A 115 7.15 8.05 29.89
N ASP A 116 6.96 8.39 31.16
CA ASP A 116 6.40 7.50 32.18
C ASP A 116 4.94 7.15 31.86
N ALA A 117 4.13 8.14 31.48
CA ALA A 117 2.73 7.92 31.10
C ALA A 117 2.61 7.06 29.83
N ALA A 118 3.43 7.34 28.81
CA ALA A 118 3.46 6.51 27.62
C ALA A 118 3.88 5.06 27.95
N LYS A 119 4.92 4.90 28.77
CA LYS A 119 5.39 3.58 29.21
C LYS A 119 4.32 2.80 29.97
N GLU A 120 3.54 3.46 30.82
CA GLU A 120 2.43 2.83 31.53
C GLU A 120 1.38 2.27 30.55
N ILE A 121 0.99 3.06 29.54
CA ILE A 121 0.07 2.61 28.48
C ILE A 121 0.68 1.44 27.70
N GLY A 122 1.94 1.54 27.27
CA GLY A 122 2.61 0.45 26.55
C GLY A 122 2.65 -0.85 27.36
N ASN A 123 3.03 -0.75 28.63
CA ASN A 123 3.11 -1.91 29.53
C ASN A 123 1.74 -2.53 29.82
N SER A 124 0.66 -1.76 29.71
CA SER A 124 -0.70 -2.26 29.94
C SER A 124 -1.19 -3.24 28.85
N ILE A 125 -0.57 -3.23 27.66
CA ILE A 125 -0.99 -4.07 26.53
C ILE A 125 0.10 -5.03 26.00
N ILE A 126 1.38 -4.79 26.29
CA ILE A 126 2.48 -5.57 25.69
C ILE A 126 2.37 -7.09 25.95
N ASP A 127 1.89 -7.51 27.12
CA ASP A 127 1.73 -8.93 27.43
C ASP A 127 0.66 -9.60 26.56
N ASP A 128 -0.40 -8.86 26.22
CA ASP A 128 -1.45 -9.34 25.32
C ASP A 128 -0.97 -9.35 23.87
N VAL A 129 -0.18 -8.36 23.46
CA VAL A 129 0.49 -8.34 22.13
C VAL A 129 1.43 -9.53 22.00
N ASN A 130 2.29 -9.76 23.01
CA ASN A 130 3.20 -10.89 23.05
C ASN A 130 2.47 -12.22 22.94
N ARG A 131 1.37 -12.39 23.67
CA ARG A 131 0.54 -13.59 23.60
C ARG A 131 -0.14 -13.76 22.25
N ALA A 132 -0.63 -12.67 21.65
CA ALA A 132 -1.32 -12.70 20.37
C ALA A 132 -0.39 -13.04 19.19
N LEU A 133 0.87 -12.61 19.25
CA LEU A 133 1.86 -12.77 18.17
C LEU A 133 2.87 -13.89 18.43
N ASP A 134 2.75 -14.59 19.57
CA ASP A 134 3.70 -15.61 20.04
C ASP A 134 5.14 -15.05 20.12
N THR A 135 5.28 -13.90 20.78
CA THR A 135 6.54 -13.19 20.99
C THR A 135 6.85 -13.00 22.47
N ASN A 136 8.05 -12.54 22.79
CA ASN A 136 8.52 -12.31 24.16
C ASN A 136 9.24 -10.98 24.34
N ALA A 137 8.82 -9.95 23.59
CA ALA A 137 9.47 -8.65 23.57
C ALA A 137 9.46 -7.98 24.94
N LYS A 138 10.59 -7.36 25.29
CA LYS A 138 10.84 -6.72 26.59
C LYS A 138 11.10 -5.24 26.41
N PHE A 139 10.72 -4.47 27.42
CA PHE A 139 10.88 -3.02 27.38
C PHE A 139 12.33 -2.63 27.10
N HIS A 140 12.52 -1.73 26.14
CA HIS A 140 13.81 -1.17 25.78
C HIS A 140 13.87 0.33 26.10
N SER A 141 13.01 1.13 25.46
CA SER A 141 13.09 2.60 25.56
C SER A 141 11.74 3.29 25.32
N VAL A 142 11.70 4.59 25.63
CA VAL A 142 10.60 5.48 25.25
C VAL A 142 11.17 6.66 24.47
N TYR A 143 10.77 6.80 23.21
CA TYR A 143 11.24 7.86 22.32
C TYR A 143 10.15 8.93 22.11
N ILE A 144 10.55 10.19 22.22
CA ILE A 144 9.68 11.36 22.11
C ILE A 144 9.98 12.04 20.76
N HIS A 145 9.06 11.94 19.80
CA HIS A 145 9.20 12.53 18.45
C HIS A 145 9.05 14.07 18.47
N THR A 146 10.14 14.83 18.45
CA THR A 146 10.14 16.29 18.72
C THR A 146 10.01 17.20 17.49
N ALA A 147 10.21 16.70 16.26
CA ALA A 147 10.09 17.50 15.03
C ALA A 147 9.59 16.66 13.84
N GLY A 148 8.87 17.29 12.91
CA GLY A 148 8.26 16.65 11.72
C GLY A 148 9.22 16.20 10.63
N GLU A 149 10.52 16.09 10.94
CA GLU A 149 11.58 15.66 10.01
C GLU A 149 11.89 14.16 10.14
N THR A 150 11.45 13.49 11.20
CA THR A 150 11.64 12.03 11.39
C THR A 150 10.65 11.16 10.62
N ASN A 151 9.87 11.73 9.70
CA ASN A 151 9.14 10.95 8.71
C ASN A 151 10.07 10.39 7.60
N LEU A 152 11.34 10.84 7.53
CA LEU A 152 12.28 10.51 6.47
C LEU A 152 13.17 9.28 6.72
N GLU A 153 13.21 8.73 7.93
CA GLU A 153 14.19 7.69 8.29
C GLU A 153 13.63 6.28 8.44
N LEU A 154 12.31 6.10 8.31
CA LEU A 154 11.69 4.78 8.45
C LEU A 154 10.81 4.52 7.25
N GLU A 155 11.33 3.75 6.30
CA GLU A 155 10.58 3.11 5.20
C GLU A 155 9.47 2.15 5.69
N THR A 156 9.16 2.18 7.00
CA THR A 156 7.96 1.62 7.61
C THR A 156 6.72 2.17 6.90
N SER A 157 5.98 1.29 6.25
CA SER A 157 4.64 1.63 5.81
C SER A 157 3.77 1.89 7.04
N GLY A 158 3.46 3.15 7.29
CA GLY A 158 2.57 3.54 8.38
C GLY A 158 3.05 4.82 9.03
N VAL A 159 2.34 5.89 8.72
CA VAL A 159 2.47 7.23 9.30
C VAL A 159 2.28 7.18 10.81
N VAL A 160 3.31 6.85 11.60
CA VAL A 160 3.16 6.80 13.07
C VAL A 160 4.43 7.22 13.83
N SER A 161 5.22 8.13 13.28
CA SER A 161 6.35 8.75 13.98
C SER A 161 6.45 10.22 13.60
N GLY A 162 5.42 10.98 13.99
CA GLY A 162 5.29 12.41 13.74
C GLY A 162 5.31 13.26 15.00
N LYS A 163 5.46 14.57 14.85
CA LYS A 163 5.36 15.55 15.96
C LYS A 163 4.08 15.29 16.78
N GLY A 164 4.23 15.18 18.10
CA GLY A 164 3.10 14.90 19.00
C GLY A 164 2.88 13.41 19.31
N THR A 165 3.79 12.54 18.87
CA THR A 165 3.77 11.11 19.21
C THR A 165 4.90 10.72 20.16
N VAL A 166 4.72 9.58 20.84
CA VAL A 166 5.69 8.93 21.73
C VAL A 166 5.69 7.44 21.39
N SER A 167 6.86 6.86 21.14
CA SER A 167 7.01 5.44 20.84
C SER A 167 7.58 4.71 22.05
N VAL A 168 6.82 3.76 22.59
CA VAL A 168 7.31 2.83 23.60
C VAL A 168 7.82 1.60 22.85
N THR A 169 9.11 1.33 22.99
CA THR A 169 9.82 0.30 22.22
C THR A 169 10.09 -0.91 23.11
N TYR A 170 9.74 -2.07 22.60
CA TYR A 170 10.07 -3.36 23.16
C TYR A 170 10.90 -4.13 22.14
N THR A 171 11.93 -4.84 22.57
CA THR A 171 12.80 -5.62 21.69
C THR A 171 12.79 -7.10 22.04
N MET A 172 13.08 -7.92 21.04
CA MET A 172 13.27 -9.36 21.15
C MET A 172 14.33 -9.82 20.16
N PRO A 173 14.94 -11.01 20.38
CA PRO A 173 15.89 -11.57 19.44
C PRO A 173 15.29 -11.62 18.02
N LYS A 174 16.06 -11.15 17.04
CA LYS A 174 15.63 -11.16 15.64
C LYS A 174 15.62 -12.58 15.08
N GLU A 175 14.50 -12.95 14.46
CA GLU A 175 14.36 -14.13 13.60
C GLU A 175 14.66 -13.72 12.15
N ASP A 176 15.04 -14.68 11.30
CA ASP A 176 15.13 -14.42 9.87
C ASP A 176 13.76 -14.00 9.31
N THR A 177 13.75 -13.08 8.34
CA THR A 177 12.51 -12.47 7.83
C THR A 177 11.56 -13.51 7.25
N ASN A 178 12.07 -14.58 6.65
CA ASN A 178 11.23 -15.64 6.13
C ASN A 178 10.49 -16.38 7.25
N SER A 179 11.22 -16.89 8.27
CA SER A 179 10.62 -17.56 9.42
C SER A 179 9.60 -16.68 10.13
N MET A 180 9.95 -15.41 10.36
CA MET A 180 9.05 -14.46 11.01
C MET A 180 7.79 -14.22 10.16
N TYR A 181 7.94 -14.03 8.85
CA TYR A 181 6.82 -13.80 7.93
C TYR A 181 5.90 -15.02 7.87
N GLU A 182 6.44 -16.23 7.76
CA GLU A 182 5.64 -17.46 7.78
C GLU A 182 4.89 -17.63 9.10
N LYS A 183 5.57 -17.47 10.24
CA LYS A 183 4.97 -17.58 11.59
C LYS A 183 3.86 -16.56 11.79
N ILE A 184 4.16 -15.27 11.61
CA ILE A 184 3.21 -14.20 11.88
C ILE A 184 2.05 -14.24 10.90
N SER A 185 2.30 -14.47 9.60
CA SER A 185 1.20 -14.60 8.64
C SER A 185 0.35 -15.84 8.89
N ALA A 186 0.91 -16.94 9.40
CA ALA A 186 0.13 -18.13 9.77
C ALA A 186 -0.77 -17.92 10.99
N ILE A 187 -0.31 -17.13 11.97
CA ILE A 187 -1.10 -16.73 13.14
C ILE A 187 -2.25 -15.81 12.71
N LEU A 188 -1.96 -14.82 11.88
CA LEU A 188 -2.87 -13.71 11.58
C LEU A 188 -3.79 -13.97 10.40
N ILE A 189 -3.32 -14.61 9.33
CA ILE A 189 -4.05 -14.73 8.06
C ILE A 189 -4.65 -16.15 7.92
N PRO A 190 -5.98 -16.29 7.73
CA PRO A 190 -6.62 -17.57 7.47
C PRO A 190 -6.04 -18.29 6.25
N SER A 191 -6.05 -19.62 6.27
CA SER A 191 -5.62 -20.43 5.12
C SER A 191 -6.37 -20.09 3.83
N ALA A 192 -7.66 -19.74 3.92
CA ALA A 192 -8.46 -19.33 2.76
C ALA A 192 -7.85 -18.15 1.98
N ILE A 193 -7.12 -17.24 2.64
CA ILE A 193 -6.39 -16.15 1.97
C ILE A 193 -4.97 -16.61 1.59
N ARG A 194 -4.25 -17.28 2.50
CA ARG A 194 -2.86 -17.73 2.27
C ARG A 194 -2.73 -18.73 1.13
N GLU A 195 -3.72 -19.60 0.94
CA GLU A 195 -3.75 -20.62 -0.12
C GLU A 195 -4.34 -20.10 -1.44
N SER A 196 -4.79 -18.84 -1.48
CA SER A 196 -5.34 -18.22 -2.69
C SER A 196 -4.26 -17.62 -3.61
N GLY A 197 -2.99 -17.78 -3.24
CA GLY A 197 -1.82 -17.37 -4.01
C GLY A 197 -1.71 -15.85 -4.23
N GLY A 198 -1.25 -15.45 -5.41
CA GLY A 198 -1.16 -14.05 -5.80
C GLY A 198 -0.09 -13.28 -5.00
N PHE A 199 -0.49 -12.19 -4.36
CA PHE A 199 0.44 -11.27 -3.68
C PHE A 199 1.04 -11.92 -2.42
N TYR A 200 0.28 -12.78 -1.73
CA TYR A 200 0.80 -13.53 -0.57
C TYR A 200 2.00 -14.41 -0.96
N ASP A 201 1.91 -15.13 -2.07
CA ASP A 201 3.00 -15.99 -2.55
C ASP A 201 4.25 -15.18 -2.92
N ILE A 202 4.06 -14.00 -3.51
CA ILE A 202 5.17 -13.11 -3.84
C ILE A 202 5.83 -12.59 -2.58
N ALA A 203 5.06 -12.16 -1.58
CA ALA A 203 5.61 -11.76 -0.29
C ALA A 203 6.39 -12.92 0.34
N LYS A 204 5.78 -14.10 0.46
CA LYS A 204 6.46 -15.28 0.99
C LYS A 204 7.77 -15.62 0.24
N LYS A 205 7.82 -15.39 -1.08
CA LYS A 205 9.05 -15.57 -1.84
C LYS A 205 10.10 -14.51 -1.51
N LEU A 206 9.70 -13.24 -1.48
CA LEU A 206 10.56 -12.10 -1.19
C LEU A 206 11.13 -12.14 0.23
N SER A 207 10.48 -12.80 1.18
CA SER A 207 10.92 -12.84 2.59
C SER A 207 12.24 -13.59 2.78
N SER A 208 12.67 -14.35 1.76
CA SER A 208 13.94 -15.07 1.71
C SER A 208 15.08 -14.26 1.08
N GLU A 209 14.82 -13.05 0.57
CA GLU A 209 15.86 -12.19 0.01
C GLU A 209 16.69 -11.55 1.12
N ASP A 210 17.95 -11.23 0.80
CA ASP A 210 18.76 -10.37 1.65
C ASP A 210 18.12 -8.97 1.75
N ASN A 211 18.30 -8.28 2.87
CA ASN A 211 17.65 -6.99 3.18
C ASN A 211 16.11 -7.03 3.14
N ALA A 212 15.51 -8.22 3.25
CA ALA A 212 14.07 -8.32 3.45
C ALA A 212 13.71 -7.93 4.90
N ALA A 213 12.64 -7.17 5.05
CA ALA A 213 12.04 -6.86 6.35
C ALA A 213 10.53 -7.01 6.29
N MET A 214 9.93 -7.44 7.40
CA MET A 214 8.50 -7.49 7.56
C MET A 214 8.03 -6.52 8.64
N THR A 215 6.83 -6.00 8.43
CA THR A 215 6.15 -5.14 9.39
C THR A 215 4.68 -5.54 9.48
N PHE A 216 4.20 -5.83 10.67
CA PHE A 216 2.78 -5.96 10.99
C PHE A 216 2.32 -4.74 11.78
N SER A 217 1.18 -4.16 11.44
CA SER A 217 0.62 -3.00 12.14
C SER A 217 -0.86 -3.16 12.46
N ILE A 218 -1.25 -2.60 13.61
CA ILE A 218 -2.63 -2.38 14.04
C ILE A 218 -2.82 -0.87 14.17
N LEU A 219 -3.70 -0.32 13.34
CA LEU A 219 -4.04 1.10 13.32
C LEU A 219 -5.51 1.27 13.76
N PRO A 220 -5.79 1.60 15.04
CA PRO A 220 -7.14 1.81 15.51
C PRO A 220 -7.83 2.96 14.76
N LYS A 221 -9.12 2.77 14.46
CA LYS A 221 -10.06 3.77 13.95
C LYS A 221 -11.30 3.79 14.88
N GLU A 222 -12.20 4.75 14.67
CA GLU A 222 -13.39 4.93 15.52
C GLU A 222 -14.19 3.64 15.75
N ASN A 223 -14.44 2.84 14.69
CA ASN A 223 -15.34 1.69 14.74
C ASN A 223 -14.68 0.35 14.37
N SER A 224 -13.39 0.36 14.01
CA SER A 224 -12.63 -0.84 13.59
C SER A 224 -11.14 -0.54 13.68
N SER A 225 -10.30 -1.55 13.51
CA SER A 225 -8.87 -1.35 13.32
C SER A 225 -8.49 -1.70 11.87
N LEU A 226 -7.51 -0.99 11.31
CA LEU A 226 -6.86 -1.38 10.07
C LEU A 226 -5.63 -2.22 10.43
N TYR A 227 -5.59 -3.44 9.91
CA TYR A 227 -4.47 -4.36 10.03
C TYR A 227 -3.67 -4.36 8.74
N GLN A 228 -2.34 -4.32 8.81
CA GLN A 228 -1.48 -4.39 7.63
C GLN A 228 -0.30 -5.31 7.91
N ILE A 229 -0.01 -6.21 6.98
CA ILE A 229 1.20 -7.01 6.94
C ILE A 229 1.94 -6.58 5.67
N LYS A 230 3.05 -5.87 5.84
CA LYS A 230 3.97 -5.51 4.76
C LYS A 230 5.20 -6.39 4.83
N LEU A 231 5.69 -6.77 3.66
CA LEU A 231 7.05 -7.23 3.46
C LEU A 231 7.72 -6.31 2.44
N SER A 232 8.95 -5.87 2.71
CA SER A 232 9.79 -5.11 1.79
C SER A 232 11.16 -5.74 1.60
N VAL A 233 11.78 -5.45 0.46
CA VAL A 233 13.16 -5.80 0.12
C VAL A 233 13.81 -4.58 -0.53
N ASP A 234 14.98 -4.20 -0.02
CA ASP A 234 15.75 -3.09 -0.56
C ASP A 234 16.89 -3.61 -1.45
N TYR A 235 16.91 -3.10 -2.68
CA TYR A 235 17.92 -3.40 -3.69
C TYR A 235 18.83 -2.19 -3.90
N PRO A 236 20.03 -2.17 -3.28
CA PRO A 236 20.94 -1.03 -3.38
C PRO A 236 21.69 -0.96 -4.72
N GLY A 237 22.06 0.25 -5.12
CA GLY A 237 23.10 0.48 -6.13
C GLY A 237 22.66 0.35 -7.59
N LEU A 238 21.40 0.68 -7.91
CA LEU A 238 20.90 0.64 -9.29
C LEU A 238 21.19 1.97 -10.01
N SER A 239 21.72 1.86 -11.24
CA SER A 239 22.27 2.99 -12.00
C SER A 239 21.48 3.35 -13.27
N ASN A 240 20.50 2.56 -13.68
CA ASN A 240 19.66 2.84 -14.85
C ASN A 240 18.17 2.63 -14.53
N TYR A 241 17.38 3.66 -14.76
CA TYR A 241 15.94 3.71 -14.50
C TYR A 241 15.13 4.05 -15.75
N ASP A 242 15.74 4.03 -16.94
CA ASP A 242 15.07 4.42 -18.18
C ASP A 242 14.03 3.37 -18.60
N LEU A 243 14.27 2.10 -18.31
CA LEU A 243 13.30 1.02 -18.49
C LEU A 243 12.80 0.57 -17.13
N ILE A 244 11.52 0.82 -16.87
CA ILE A 244 10.88 0.45 -15.61
C ILE A 244 10.24 -0.93 -15.76
N ASN A 245 10.69 -1.82 -14.89
CA ASN A 245 10.33 -3.23 -14.89
C ASN A 245 10.02 -3.68 -13.46
N PRO A 246 8.78 -3.48 -12.98
CA PRO A 246 8.46 -3.71 -11.57
C PRO A 246 8.54 -5.19 -11.17
N LEU A 247 8.23 -6.13 -12.07
CA LEU A 247 8.20 -7.55 -11.70
C LEU A 247 9.59 -8.16 -11.49
N GLU A 248 10.64 -7.53 -12.00
CA GLU A 248 12.02 -7.91 -11.71
C GLU A 248 12.34 -7.80 -10.22
N PHE A 249 11.91 -6.72 -9.57
CA PHE A 249 12.11 -6.48 -8.14
C PHE A 249 11.14 -7.28 -7.26
N LEU A 250 10.00 -7.69 -7.82
CA LEU A 250 9.08 -8.64 -7.19
C LEU A 250 9.47 -10.11 -7.44
N LYS A 251 10.61 -10.35 -8.12
CA LYS A 251 11.15 -11.69 -8.42
C LYS A 251 10.14 -12.61 -9.10
N THR A 252 9.29 -12.09 -10.00
CA THR A 252 8.29 -12.88 -10.73
C THR A 252 8.24 -12.50 -12.20
N ASN A 253 7.70 -13.38 -13.04
CA ASN A 253 7.43 -13.10 -14.46
C ASN A 253 5.97 -12.71 -14.72
N GLU A 254 5.10 -12.96 -13.74
CA GLU A 254 3.66 -12.74 -13.83
C GLU A 254 3.16 -12.31 -12.44
N LEU A 255 2.31 -11.29 -12.42
CA LEU A 255 1.60 -10.87 -11.22
C LEU A 255 0.15 -11.33 -11.34
N LYS A 256 -0.31 -12.11 -10.36
CA LYS A 256 -1.67 -12.66 -10.31
C LYS A 256 -2.42 -12.03 -9.16
N ARG A 257 -3.68 -11.69 -9.39
CA ARG A 257 -4.63 -11.43 -8.32
C ARG A 257 -4.81 -12.70 -7.50
N SER A 258 -5.07 -12.56 -6.21
CA SER A 258 -5.43 -13.69 -5.36
C SER A 258 -6.76 -14.28 -5.83
N SER A 259 -6.89 -15.61 -5.83
CA SER A 259 -8.17 -16.27 -6.10
C SER A 259 -9.21 -15.98 -5.01
N TYR A 260 -8.82 -15.34 -3.90
CA TYR A 260 -9.74 -14.81 -2.90
C TYR A 260 -10.79 -13.86 -3.51
N PHE A 261 -10.41 -13.15 -4.58
CA PHE A 261 -11.28 -12.22 -5.30
C PHE A 261 -12.00 -12.83 -6.51
N SER A 262 -11.96 -14.15 -6.73
CA SER A 262 -12.45 -14.77 -7.98
C SER A 262 -13.98 -14.84 -8.11
N ASN A 263 -14.71 -14.72 -7.00
CA ASN A 263 -16.16 -14.93 -6.99
C ASN A 263 -16.97 -13.73 -7.51
N ASP A 264 -16.37 -12.55 -7.55
CA ASP A 264 -17.04 -11.29 -7.87
C ASP A 264 -16.03 -10.28 -8.44
N PHE A 265 -16.52 -9.13 -8.92
CA PHE A 265 -15.68 -8.09 -9.51
C PHE A 265 -15.15 -7.10 -8.46
N TYR A 266 -13.89 -7.31 -8.06
CA TYR A 266 -13.15 -6.47 -7.10
C TYR A 266 -11.94 -5.75 -7.72
N PRO A 267 -12.13 -4.84 -8.70
CA PRO A 267 -11.06 -4.25 -9.50
C PRO A 267 -10.07 -3.38 -8.72
N LEU A 268 -10.45 -2.93 -7.51
CA LEU A 268 -9.65 -2.04 -6.66
C LEU A 268 -9.02 -2.73 -5.44
N ASN A 269 -9.18 -4.06 -5.33
CA ASN A 269 -8.67 -4.82 -4.20
C ASN A 269 -7.29 -5.43 -4.46
N SER A 270 -6.82 -5.44 -5.71
CA SER A 270 -5.48 -5.86 -6.12
C SER A 270 -4.85 -4.76 -6.97
N ILE A 271 -3.78 -4.11 -6.48
CA ILE A 271 -3.17 -2.96 -7.17
C ILE A 271 -1.64 -3.13 -7.23
N LEU A 272 -1.05 -2.80 -8.37
CA LEU A 272 0.39 -2.58 -8.48
C LEU A 272 0.67 -1.08 -8.56
N ILE A 273 1.61 -0.61 -7.76
CA ILE A 273 2.04 0.78 -7.71
C ILE A 273 3.52 0.84 -8.04
N VAL A 274 3.88 1.77 -8.91
CA VAL A 274 5.25 2.14 -9.16
C VAL A 274 5.43 3.60 -8.80
N VAL A 275 6.33 3.87 -7.87
CA VAL A 275 6.70 5.23 -7.48
C VAL A 275 8.10 5.47 -8.00
N ILE A 276 8.29 6.58 -8.71
CA ILE A 276 9.60 7.02 -9.18
C ILE A 276 9.88 8.36 -8.54
N LEU A 277 11.01 8.44 -7.85
CA LEU A 277 11.58 9.67 -7.34
C LEU A 277 12.92 9.89 -8.04
N SER A 278 12.92 10.84 -8.97
CA SER A 278 14.01 11.12 -9.90
C SER A 278 14.74 12.40 -9.50
N SER A 279 16.06 12.39 -9.65
CA SER A 279 16.90 13.58 -9.41
C SER A 279 16.68 14.67 -10.45
N GLU A 280 16.28 14.28 -11.66
CA GLU A 280 15.95 15.19 -12.75
C GLU A 280 14.49 15.03 -13.19
N VAL A 281 13.95 16.08 -13.83
CA VAL A 281 12.60 16.02 -14.40
C VAL A 281 12.56 14.98 -15.51
N THR A 282 11.71 13.97 -15.34
CA THR A 282 11.50 12.90 -16.32
C THR A 282 10.02 12.78 -16.69
N SER A 283 9.74 12.11 -17.80
CA SER A 283 8.39 11.83 -18.28
C SER A 283 8.23 10.36 -18.61
N VAL A 284 7.02 9.83 -18.41
CA VAL A 284 6.64 8.54 -18.98
C VAL A 284 6.53 8.68 -20.51
N ASN A 285 7.22 7.82 -21.24
CA ASN A 285 7.29 7.87 -22.71
C ASN A 285 6.52 6.73 -23.36
N GLU A 286 7.11 5.53 -23.39
CA GLU A 286 6.49 4.35 -24.00
C GLU A 286 5.92 3.46 -22.91
N VAL A 287 4.69 2.99 -23.10
CA VAL A 287 3.98 2.13 -22.14
C VAL A 287 3.45 0.93 -22.91
N ASN A 288 3.75 -0.29 -22.44
CA ASN A 288 3.35 -1.51 -23.13
C ASN A 288 1.89 -1.92 -22.90
N ALA A 289 1.27 -1.43 -21.81
CA ALA A 289 -0.15 -1.63 -21.52
C ALA A 289 -1.00 -0.41 -21.90
N ASN A 290 -2.32 -0.55 -21.79
CA ASN A 290 -3.25 0.56 -21.98
C ASN A 290 -3.00 1.65 -20.93
N ILE A 291 -3.33 2.90 -21.28
CA ILE A 291 -3.59 3.96 -20.31
C ILE A 291 -5.08 3.95 -19.99
N VAL A 292 -5.44 3.76 -18.73
CA VAL A 292 -6.84 3.69 -18.32
C VAL A 292 -7.48 5.08 -18.48
N PRO A 293 -8.63 5.20 -19.19
CA PRO A 293 -9.35 6.45 -19.28
C PRO A 293 -9.65 7.01 -17.89
N SER A 294 -9.31 8.27 -17.66
CA SER A 294 -9.46 8.91 -16.36
C SER A 294 -9.96 10.35 -16.48
N GLN A 295 -10.57 10.82 -15.39
CA GLN A 295 -11.03 12.20 -15.21
C GLN A 295 -10.43 12.77 -13.93
N VAL A 296 -10.20 14.08 -13.91
CA VAL A 296 -9.68 14.75 -12.70
C VAL A 296 -10.84 15.08 -11.77
N VAL A 297 -10.81 14.56 -10.54
CA VAL A 297 -11.76 14.89 -9.46
C VAL A 297 -10.96 15.33 -8.24
N ASP A 298 -11.26 16.52 -7.73
CA ASP A 298 -10.56 17.14 -6.59
C ASP A 298 -9.02 17.15 -6.72
N GLY A 299 -8.51 17.27 -7.96
CA GLY A 299 -7.08 17.32 -8.26
C GLY A 299 -6.39 15.96 -8.46
N GLU A 300 -7.14 14.84 -8.38
CA GLU A 300 -6.60 13.49 -8.60
C GLU A 300 -7.16 12.86 -9.88
N LYS A 301 -6.35 12.07 -10.61
CA LYS A 301 -6.83 11.26 -11.74
C LYS A 301 -7.59 10.02 -11.25
N ILE A 302 -8.87 9.96 -11.61
CA ILE A 302 -9.82 8.89 -11.29
C ILE A 302 -10.17 8.11 -12.56
N PRO A 303 -10.01 6.78 -12.61
CA PRO A 303 -10.45 5.97 -13.75
C PRO A 303 -11.97 6.10 -13.94
N THR A 304 -12.38 6.27 -15.19
CA THR A 304 -13.80 6.32 -15.59
C THR A 304 -14.35 4.95 -15.95
N ASP A 305 -13.47 3.95 -16.14
CA ASP A 305 -13.85 2.56 -16.38
C ASP A 305 -12.89 1.63 -15.62
N LEU A 306 -13.44 0.86 -14.68
CA LEU A 306 -12.69 -0.06 -13.83
C LEU A 306 -12.54 -1.46 -14.45
N SER A 307 -13.21 -1.75 -15.58
CA SER A 307 -13.09 -3.02 -16.32
C SER A 307 -11.83 -3.08 -17.19
N ILE A 308 -11.29 -1.92 -17.55
CA ILE A 308 -10.12 -1.79 -18.40
C ILE A 308 -8.85 -1.96 -17.56
N ASP A 309 -7.99 -2.90 -17.97
CA ASP A 309 -6.65 -3.05 -17.42
C ASP A 309 -5.69 -2.01 -18.01
N GLY A 310 -4.76 -1.51 -17.20
CA GLY A 310 -3.77 -0.54 -17.66
C GLY A 310 -3.20 0.35 -16.58
N TRP A 311 -2.33 1.28 -16.99
CA TRP A 311 -1.69 2.25 -16.13
C TRP A 311 -2.50 3.54 -15.99
N ILE A 312 -2.38 4.17 -14.82
CA ILE A 312 -2.75 5.55 -14.53
C ILE A 312 -1.52 6.22 -13.96
N PHE A 313 -1.02 7.26 -14.63
CA PHE A 313 0.12 8.05 -14.18
C PHE A 313 -0.33 9.42 -13.68
N ASP A 314 0.01 9.73 -12.44
CA ASP A 314 -0.35 11.01 -11.81
C ASP A 314 0.76 11.52 -10.87
N PRO A 315 1.56 12.53 -11.29
CA PRO A 315 1.59 13.13 -12.63
C PRO A 315 2.28 12.22 -13.66
N GLU A 316 2.15 12.55 -14.96
CA GLU A 316 2.84 11.85 -16.07
C GLU A 316 4.31 12.28 -16.24
N SER A 317 4.70 13.40 -15.64
CA SER A 317 6.05 13.96 -15.70
C SER A 317 6.40 14.72 -14.42
N GLY A 318 7.68 14.76 -14.08
CA GLY A 318 8.20 15.49 -12.93
C GLY A 318 9.35 14.75 -12.27
N ASN A 319 9.78 15.24 -11.11
CA ASN A 319 10.71 14.53 -10.24
C ASN A 319 10.03 13.40 -9.45
N LYS A 320 8.70 13.43 -9.33
CA LYS A 320 7.92 12.35 -8.72
C LYS A 320 6.84 11.90 -9.69
N ILE A 321 6.84 10.63 -10.05
CA ILE A 321 5.82 10.00 -10.89
C ILE A 321 5.24 8.83 -10.10
N VAL A 322 3.92 8.70 -10.15
CA VAL A 322 3.20 7.57 -9.53
C VAL A 322 2.38 6.88 -10.62
N GLY A 323 2.80 5.66 -10.98
CA GLY A 323 2.04 4.76 -11.83
C GLY A 323 1.21 3.81 -10.97
N LYS A 324 -0.09 3.75 -11.21
CA LYS A 324 -0.99 2.74 -10.64
C LYS A 324 -1.48 1.84 -11.77
N TYR A 325 -1.21 0.55 -11.68
CA TYR A 325 -1.72 -0.42 -12.62
C TYR A 325 -2.99 -1.06 -12.08
N LEU A 326 -4.07 -0.96 -12.85
CA LEU A 326 -5.34 -1.65 -12.61
C LEU A 326 -5.41 -2.92 -13.43
N PHE A 327 -5.86 -4.00 -12.82
CA PHE A 327 -6.05 -5.28 -13.50
C PHE A 327 -7.29 -5.32 -14.38
N GLY A 328 -8.26 -4.42 -14.16
CA GLY A 328 -9.54 -4.51 -14.83
C GLY A 328 -10.21 -5.87 -14.60
N GLU A 329 -10.73 -6.45 -15.68
CA GLU A 329 -11.25 -7.83 -15.70
C GLU A 329 -10.16 -8.91 -15.75
N LYS A 330 -8.89 -8.55 -15.99
CA LYS A 330 -7.80 -9.53 -16.00
C LYS A 330 -7.56 -10.09 -14.59
N PHE A 331 -7.20 -11.37 -14.56
CA PHE A 331 -6.75 -12.03 -13.34
C PHE A 331 -5.24 -12.01 -13.18
N SER A 332 -4.50 -11.90 -14.27
CA SER A 332 -3.04 -11.87 -14.27
C SER A 332 -2.48 -10.99 -15.37
N VAL A 333 -1.24 -10.53 -15.15
CA VAL A 333 -0.49 -9.68 -16.06
C VAL A 333 0.97 -10.12 -16.10
N SER A 334 1.56 -10.09 -17.28
CA SER A 334 2.95 -10.49 -17.48
C SER A 334 3.92 -9.35 -17.24
N LYS A 335 5.19 -9.70 -17.08
CA LYS A 335 6.31 -8.75 -17.04
C LYS A 335 6.28 -7.77 -18.21
N ASN A 336 6.02 -8.25 -19.43
CA ASN A 336 6.03 -7.43 -20.64
C ASN A 336 4.87 -6.42 -20.68
N ASP A 337 3.71 -6.76 -20.12
CA ASP A 337 2.55 -5.87 -20.04
C ASP A 337 2.84 -4.66 -19.13
N LEU A 338 3.69 -4.86 -18.12
CA LEU A 338 3.97 -3.85 -17.09
C LEU A 338 5.18 -2.96 -17.39
N LEU A 339 5.86 -3.16 -18.53
CA LEU A 339 7.00 -2.33 -18.91
C LEU A 339 6.53 -0.94 -19.35
N PHE A 340 7.29 0.06 -18.91
CA PHE A 340 7.24 1.40 -19.48
C PHE A 340 8.61 2.05 -19.42
N THR A 341 8.82 3.08 -20.24
CA THR A 341 10.08 3.82 -20.28
C THR A 341 9.93 5.24 -19.75
N LEU A 342 11.04 5.73 -19.22
CA LEU A 342 11.23 7.11 -18.83
C LEU A 342 12.12 7.81 -19.85
N GLY A 343 11.99 9.12 -19.96
CA GLY A 343 12.96 9.93 -20.67
C GLY A 343 12.76 11.42 -20.44
N SER A 344 13.65 12.21 -21.03
CA SER A 344 13.66 13.66 -20.84
C SER A 344 12.31 14.28 -21.22
N ALA A 345 11.71 15.03 -20.30
CA ALA A 345 10.50 15.78 -20.58
C ALA A 345 10.73 16.77 -21.73
N GLN A 346 9.90 16.74 -22.77
CA GLN A 346 9.89 17.84 -23.76
C GLN A 346 9.36 19.10 -23.07
N LEU A 347 10.22 20.12 -22.95
CA LEU A 347 9.89 21.42 -22.35
C LEU A 347 8.85 22.18 -23.19
N ASN A 348 7.56 21.84 -23.05
CA ASN A 348 6.47 22.77 -23.35
C ASN A 348 6.05 23.44 -22.04
N VAL A 349 6.92 24.35 -21.57
CA VAL A 349 6.68 25.14 -20.36
C VAL A 349 5.58 26.17 -20.64
N VAL A 350 4.36 25.91 -20.16
CA VAL A 350 3.50 27.01 -19.72
C VAL A 350 3.93 27.32 -18.29
N ALA A 351 4.75 28.36 -18.13
CA ALA A 351 5.21 28.80 -16.82
C ALA A 351 3.99 29.28 -16.00
N PRO A 352 3.73 28.74 -14.80
CA PRO A 352 2.86 29.39 -13.84
C PRO A 352 3.58 30.67 -13.39
N THR A 353 3.01 31.83 -13.69
CA THR A 353 3.48 33.11 -13.14
C THR A 353 3.13 33.15 -11.65
N GLY A 354 4.12 32.95 -10.79
CA GLY A 354 4.01 33.13 -9.35
C GLY A 354 4.79 32.12 -8.53
N ILE A 355 6.12 32.09 -8.69
CA ILE A 355 7.00 31.35 -7.77
C ILE A 355 7.26 32.29 -6.59
N GLY A 356 6.48 32.16 -5.52
CA GLY A 356 6.89 32.63 -4.20
C GLY A 356 8.00 31.71 -3.69
N ASP A 357 9.01 32.29 -3.04
CA ASP A 357 10.17 31.61 -2.46
C ASP A 357 9.81 30.25 -1.85
N PHE A 358 10.30 29.18 -2.48
CA PHE A 358 10.29 27.85 -1.87
C PHE A 358 11.43 27.82 -0.86
N ASP A 359 11.08 28.05 0.40
CA ASP A 359 11.95 27.76 1.54
C ASP A 359 12.34 26.27 1.47
N SER A 360 13.64 25.99 1.55
CA SER A 360 14.27 24.68 1.38
C SER A 360 13.95 23.68 2.51
N SER A 361 12.82 23.87 3.19
CA SER A 361 12.31 23.13 4.35
C SER A 361 11.04 22.31 4.05
N LEU A 362 10.62 22.25 2.78
CA LEU A 362 9.35 21.63 2.37
C LEU A 362 9.51 20.45 1.39
N LEU A 363 10.41 19.51 1.70
CA LEU A 363 10.45 18.19 1.06
C LEU A 363 9.31 17.32 1.65
N ILE A 364 8.07 17.64 1.26
CA ILE A 364 6.89 16.84 1.60
C ILE A 364 6.96 15.56 0.78
N VAL A 365 7.59 14.52 1.33
CA VAL A 365 7.39 13.14 0.90
C VAL A 365 6.00 12.74 1.37
N ILE A 366 4.99 12.98 0.52
CA ILE A 366 3.64 12.45 0.73
C ILE A 366 3.76 10.92 0.65
N ILE A 367 3.73 10.29 1.81
CA ILE A 367 3.42 8.87 2.01
C ILE A 367 2.06 8.65 1.37
N ILE A 368 2.00 7.85 0.30
CA ILE A 368 0.72 7.36 -0.22
C ILE A 368 0.28 6.28 0.76
N VAL A 369 -0.36 6.72 1.85
CA VAL A 369 -1.31 5.87 2.54
C VAL A 369 -2.41 5.69 1.52
N ILE A 370 -2.39 4.58 0.78
CA ILE A 370 -3.66 3.99 0.37
C ILE A 370 -4.34 3.70 1.68
N LEU A 371 -5.12 4.66 2.17
CA LEU A 371 -6.12 4.39 3.19
C LEU A 371 -6.99 3.33 2.53
N SER A 372 -6.71 2.07 2.87
CA SER A 372 -7.52 0.92 2.57
C SER A 372 -8.92 1.26 3.03
N GLY A 373 -9.83 1.35 2.07
CA GLY A 373 -11.15 1.94 2.24
C GLY A 373 -11.25 3.37 1.68
N GLY A 374 -10.47 4.33 2.16
CA GLY A 374 -10.56 5.75 1.76
C GLY A 374 -10.34 6.01 0.26
N ALA A 375 -9.22 5.54 -0.31
CA ALA A 375 -8.92 5.74 -1.73
C ALA A 375 -9.89 4.98 -2.62
N ALA A 376 -10.21 3.73 -2.29
CA ALA A 376 -11.19 2.94 -3.07
C ALA A 376 -12.62 3.51 -2.97
N VAL A 377 -13.04 3.99 -1.80
CA VAL A 377 -14.32 4.71 -1.62
C VAL A 377 -14.29 6.05 -2.37
N PHE A 378 -13.16 6.74 -2.40
CA PHE A 378 -13.00 7.98 -3.16
C PHE A 378 -13.08 7.74 -4.67
N TYR A 379 -12.37 6.74 -5.19
CA TYR A 379 -12.48 6.27 -6.58
C TYR A 379 -13.92 5.90 -6.93
N MET A 380 -14.61 5.16 -6.05
CA MET A 380 -16.03 4.81 -6.23
C MET A 380 -16.98 6.01 -6.14
N LYS A 381 -16.71 6.99 -5.29
CA LYS A 381 -17.49 8.24 -5.21
C LYS A 381 -17.29 9.12 -6.45
N GLY A 382 -16.05 9.19 -6.95
CA GLY A 382 -15.73 9.86 -8.22
C GLY A 382 -16.42 9.19 -9.39
N TYR A 383 -16.39 7.86 -9.45
CA TYR A 383 -17.07 7.04 -10.45
C TYR A 383 -18.60 7.26 -10.43
N LYS A 384 -19.24 7.26 -9.25
CA LYS A 384 -20.69 7.49 -9.12
C LYS A 384 -21.16 8.92 -9.44
N LYS A 385 -20.25 9.89 -9.54
CA LYS A 385 -20.56 11.28 -9.87
C LYS A 385 -20.41 11.61 -11.36
N GLY A 386 -19.81 10.71 -12.14
CA GLY A 386 -19.60 10.84 -13.60
C GLY A 386 -20.82 10.46 -14.42
#